data_AF-A0A7K2XCA2-F1
#
_entry.id   AF-A0A7K2XCA2-F1
#
_cell.length_a   1.000
_cell.length_b   1.000
_cell.length_c   1.000
_cell.angle_alpha   90.00
_cell.angle_beta   90.00
_cell.angle_gamma   90.00
#
_symmetry.space_group_name_H-M   'P 1'
#
loop_
_entity.id
_entity.type
_entity.pdbx_description
1 polymer ?
#
loop_
_entity_poly.entity_id
_entity_poly.type
_entity_poly.pdbx_seq_one_letter_code
_entity_poly.pdbx_strand_id
1 'polypeptide(L)' 'MPLPRLLPEPTHLSPLPGRFTFDAATALKVTPGAEGAARLLRTLLGPATGLPL' A
#
# COMPACT_ATOMS: atom_id res chain seq x y z
N MET A 1 -11.21 -12.39 8.52
CA MET A 1 -9.74 -12.44 8.40
C MET A 1 -9.18 -11.61 9.54
N PRO A 2 -8.34 -12.17 10.43
CA PRO A 2 -7.68 -11.37 11.46
C PRO A 2 -6.79 -10.31 10.80
N LEU A 3 -6.62 -9.16 11.46
CA LEU A 3 -5.69 -8.13 11.00
C LEU A 3 -4.27 -8.69 11.04
N PRO A 4 -3.44 -8.43 10.02
CA PRO A 4 -2.04 -8.82 10.06
C PRO A 4 -1.33 -8.12 11.23
N ARG A 5 -0.43 -8.84 11.92
CA ARG A 5 0.45 -8.21 12.92
C ARG A 5 1.47 -7.31 12.21
N LEU A 6 1.55 -6.06 12.65
CA LEU A 6 2.57 -5.11 12.22
C LEU A 6 3.73 -5.16 13.20
N LEU A 7 4.95 -5.23 12.66
CA LEU A 7 6.19 -5.20 13.44
C LEU A 7 7.14 -4.18 12.78
N PRO A 8 7.64 -3.18 13.54
CA PRO A 8 7.31 -2.88 14.95
C PRO A 8 5.83 -2.47 15.13
N GLU A 9 5.31 -2.64 16.36
CA GLU A 9 3.92 -2.28 16.66
C GLU A 9 3.75 -0.75 16.63
N PRO A 10 2.75 -0.22 15.90
CA PRO A 10 2.44 1.20 15.95
C PRO A 10 1.89 1.59 17.33
N THR A 11 2.15 2.81 17.78
CA THR A 11 1.61 3.35 19.04
C THR A 11 0.10 3.49 19.03
N HIS A 12 -0.50 3.67 17.86
CA HIS A 12 -1.95 3.75 17.68
C HIS A 12 -2.37 3.03 16.39
N LEU A 13 -3.41 2.20 16.48
CA LEU A 13 -4.04 1.53 15.33
C LEU A 13 -5.55 1.47 15.55
N SER A 14 -6.32 1.97 14.58
CA SER A 14 -7.79 1.90 14.59
C SER A 14 -8.26 1.25 13.29
N PRO A 15 -8.69 -0.02 13.31
CA PRO A 15 -9.17 -0.70 12.12
C PRO A 15 -10.58 -0.22 11.75
N LEU A 16 -10.78 0.08 10.46
CA LEU A 16 -12.09 0.38 9.91
C LEU A 16 -12.70 -0.88 9.26
N PRO A 17 -14.04 -1.05 9.31
CA PRO A 17 -14.70 -2.14 8.63
C PRO A 17 -14.57 -1.99 7.10
N GLY A 18 -14.52 -3.11 6.40
CA GLY A 18 -14.45 -3.16 4.94
C GLY A 18 -13.10 -3.65 4.41
N ARG A 19 -12.95 -3.59 3.09
CA ARG A 19 -11.74 -3.98 2.37
C ARG A 19 -11.47 -2.98 1.25
N PHE A 20 -10.20 -2.70 1.02
CA PHE A 20 -9.73 -1.97 -0.14
C PHE A 20 -8.97 -2.95 -1.04
N THR A 21 -9.55 -3.30 -2.18
CA THR A 21 -8.95 -4.25 -3.13
C THR A 21 -8.27 -3.47 -4.24
N PHE A 22 -7.02 -3.80 -4.55
CA PHE A 22 -6.33 -3.22 -5.69
C PHE A 22 -6.85 -3.85 -6.99
N ASP A 23 -6.96 -3.01 -8.02
CA ASP A 23 -7.40 -3.38 -9.35
C ASP A 23 -6.59 -2.63 -10.42
N ALA A 24 -6.94 -2.85 -11.68
CA ALA A 24 -6.26 -2.23 -12.82
C ALA A 24 -6.37 -0.70 -12.86
N ALA A 25 -7.32 -0.10 -12.13
CA ALA A 25 -7.51 1.35 -12.05
C ALA A 25 -6.78 1.97 -10.83
N THR A 26 -6.21 1.14 -9.95
CA THR A 26 -5.48 1.62 -8.78
C THR A 26 -4.18 2.32 -9.22
N ALA A 27 -3.92 3.51 -8.67
CA ALA A 27 -2.76 4.32 -9.02
C ALA A 27 -2.17 5.04 -7.80
N LEU A 28 -0.86 5.34 -7.85
CA LEU A 28 -0.20 6.14 -6.82
C LEU A 28 -0.38 7.64 -7.07
N LYS A 29 -0.98 8.34 -6.11
CA LYS A 29 -0.97 9.82 -6.06
C LYS A 29 0.33 10.28 -5.40
N VAL A 30 1.24 10.85 -6.18
CA VAL A 30 2.57 11.26 -5.73
C VAL A 30 2.61 12.77 -5.50
N THR A 31 3.12 13.20 -4.35
CA THR A 31 3.37 14.61 -4.02
C THR A 31 4.88 14.92 -4.10
N PRO A 32 5.27 16.21 -4.24
CA PRO A 32 6.68 16.58 -4.29
C PRO A 32 7.47 16.02 -3.10
N GLY A 33 8.61 15.37 -3.38
CA GLY A 33 9.47 14.73 -2.39
C GLY A 33 9.14 13.26 -2.11
N ALA A 34 8.02 12.73 -2.62
CA ALA A 34 7.62 11.33 -2.44
C ALA A 34 8.01 10.42 -3.61
N GLU A 35 8.72 10.92 -4.62
CA GLU A 35 9.03 10.20 -5.87
C GLU A 35 9.86 8.93 -5.62
N GLY A 36 10.78 8.98 -4.64
CA GLY A 36 11.56 7.82 -4.22
C GLY A 36 10.68 6.71 -3.63
N ALA A 37 9.74 7.08 -2.76
CA ALA A 37 8.80 6.14 -2.16
C ALA A 37 7.85 5.57 -3.21
N ALA A 38 7.36 6.40 -4.14
CA ALA A 38 6.53 5.94 -5.24
C ALA A 38 7.26 4.89 -6.09
N ARG A 39 8.52 5.15 -6.45
CA ARG A 39 9.36 4.19 -7.19
C ARG A 39 9.49 2.85 -6.46
N LEU A 40 9.80 2.91 -5.15
CA LEU A 40 9.91 1.71 -4.32
C LEU A 40 8.62 0.89 -4.33
N LEU A 41 7.47 1.55 -4.15
CA LEU A 41 6.16 0.88 -4.20
C LEU A 41 5.92 0.20 -5.55
N ARG A 42 6.21 0.87 -6.68
CA ARG A 42 6.07 0.25 -8.02
C ARG A 42 6.93 -1.00 -8.14
N THR A 43 8.18 -0.92 -7.71
CA THR A 43 9.15 -2.02 -7.79
C THR A 43 8.71 -3.23 -6.97
N LEU A 44 8.14 -3.02 -5.79
CA LEU A 44 7.76 -4.12 -4.89
C LEU A 44 6.37 -4.66 -5.15
N LEU A 45 5.38 -3.78 -5.40
CA LEU A 45 3.99 -4.17 -5.55
C LEU A 45 3.63 -4.61 -6.96
N GLY A 46 4.23 -4.00 -7.99
CA GLY A 46 3.92 -4.33 -9.38
C GLY A 46 4.07 -5.83 -9.67
N PRO A 47 5.23 -6.45 -9.40
CA PRO A 47 5.42 -7.89 -9.58
C PRO A 47 4.52 -8.75 -8.71
N ALA A 48 4.26 -8.34 -7.47
CA ALA A 48 3.45 -9.11 -6.52
C ALA A 48 1.95 -9.09 -6.84
N THR A 49 1.49 -8.10 -7.60
CA THR A 49 0.06 -7.89 -7.90
C THR A 49 -0.29 -8.03 -9.37
N GLY A 50 0.70 -7.94 -10.28
CA GLY A 50 0.48 -7.85 -11.72
C GLY A 50 -0.11 -6.50 -12.17
N LEU A 51 -0.15 -5.51 -11.28
CA LEU A 51 -0.74 -4.19 -11.53
C LEU A 51 0.33 -3.15 -11.89
N PRO A 52 -0.03 -2.08 -12.62
CA PRO A 52 0.92 -1.06 -13.08
C PRO A 52 1.37 -0.06 -12.00
N LEU A 53 0.57 0.11 -10.93
CA LEU A 53 0.65 1.07 -9.79
C LEU A 53 1.64 2.24 -9.92
#